data_AF-A0A370GB13-F1
#
_entry.id   AF-A0A370GB13-F1
#
_cell.length_a   1.000
_cell.length_b   1.000
_cell.length_c   1.000
_cell.angle_alpha   90.00
_cell.angle_beta   90.00
_cell.angle_gamma   90.00
#
_symmetry.space_group_name_H-M   'P 1'
#
loop_
_entity.id
_entity.type
_entity.pdbx_description
1 polymer ?
#
loop_
_entity_poly.entity_id
_entity_poly.type
_entity_poly.pdbx_seq_one_letter_code
_entity_poly.pdbx_strand_id
1 'polypeptide(L)'
;MKKLILISQIIFFLGLLLYSLFIFGWHASNLMLRDDWKSLLVFNKNAINPQDISEIDKLIYGFHHTSILSLFSMFFSFFYVLTLIIILIKIVSLNKKDKFYK
;
A
#
# COMPACT_ATOMS: atom_id res chain seq x y z
N MET A 1 -5.42 6.99 28.08
CA MET A 1 -4.02 6.92 27.57
C MET A 1 -3.81 5.81 26.54
N LYS A 2 -4.06 4.52 26.83
CA LYS A 2 -3.80 3.40 25.89
C LYS A 2 -4.50 3.53 24.51
N LYS A 3 -5.74 4.01 24.47
CA LYS A 3 -6.49 4.23 23.22
C LYS A 3 -5.88 5.34 22.34
N LEU A 4 -5.37 6.40 22.95
CA LEU A 4 -4.74 7.52 22.23
C LEU A 4 -3.42 7.07 21.56
N ILE A 5 -2.63 6.27 22.28
CA ILE A 5 -1.40 5.66 21.75
C ILE A 5 -1.72 4.76 20.55
N LEU A 6 -2.75 3.91 20.66
CA LEU A 6 -3.16 3.03 19.57
C LEU A 6 -3.59 3.84 18.32
N ILE A 7 -4.37 4.90 18.50
CA ILE A 7 -4.79 5.77 17.39
C ILE A 7 -3.57 6.47 16.76
N SER A 8 -2.63 6.96 17.56
CA SER A 8 -1.40 7.58 17.06
C SER A 8 -0.56 6.59 16.23
N GLN A 9 -0.43 5.34 16.67
CA GLN A 9 0.24 4.28 15.90
C GLN A 9 -0.47 4.02 14.57
N ILE A 10 -1.80 3.95 14.56
CA ILE A 10 -2.57 3.78 13.32
C ILE A 10 -2.28 4.92 12.34
N ILE A 11 -2.33 6.18 12.80
CA ILE A 11 -2.08 7.35 11.95
C ILE A 11 -0.66 7.30 11.36
N PHE A 12 0.34 6.98 12.19
CA PHE A 12 1.73 6.91 11.77
C PHE A 12 1.94 5.82 10.70
N PHE A 13 1.52 4.59 10.97
CA PHE A 13 1.72 3.48 10.03
C PHE A 13 0.83 3.60 8.79
N LEU A 14 -0.34 4.24 8.88
CA LEU A 14 -1.16 4.55 7.71
C LEU A 14 -0.45 5.58 6.81
N GLY A 15 0.17 6.62 7.39
CA GLY A 15 0.99 7.56 6.63
C GLY A 15 2.17 6.87 5.94
N LEU A 16 2.83 5.95 6.65
CA LEU A 16 3.94 5.16 6.11
C LEU A 16 3.49 4.24 4.95
N LEU A 17 2.31 3.63 5.07
CA LEU A 17 1.70 2.82 4.02
C LEU A 17 1.39 3.68 2.78
N LEU A 18 0.71 4.81 2.95
CA LEU A 18 0.38 5.72 1.86
C LEU A 18 1.63 6.25 1.14
N TYR A 19 2.65 6.60 1.90
CA TYR A 19 3.94 7.03 1.35
C TYR A 19 4.61 5.92 0.53
N SER A 20 4.63 4.68 1.05
CA SER A 20 5.21 3.54 0.34
C SER A 20 4.43 3.22 -0.95
N LEU A 21 3.09 3.30 -0.91
CA LEU A 21 2.23 3.15 -2.09
C LEU A 21 2.46 4.26 -3.12
N PHE A 22 2.65 5.50 -2.67
CA PHE A 22 2.95 6.62 -3.56
C PHE A 22 4.28 6.43 -4.28
N ILE A 23 5.34 6.05 -3.56
CA ILE A 23 6.65 5.73 -4.17
C ILE A 23 6.50 4.59 -5.18
N PHE A 24 5.82 3.52 -4.80
CA PHE A 24 5.59 2.38 -5.70
C PHE A 24 4.84 2.81 -6.97
N GLY A 25 3.75 3.58 -6.83
CA GLY A 25 2.97 4.10 -7.94
C GLY A 25 3.80 5.03 -8.85
N TRP A 26 4.65 5.85 -8.26
CA TRP A 26 5.60 6.69 -9.00
C TRP A 26 6.57 5.85 -9.83
N HIS A 27 7.17 4.81 -9.23
CA HIS A 27 8.02 3.87 -9.97
C HIS A 27 7.26 3.14 -11.08
N ALA A 28 6.06 2.64 -10.80
CA ALA A 28 5.24 1.96 -11.80
C ALA A 28 4.89 2.88 -12.99
N SER A 29 4.56 4.15 -12.73
CA SER A 29 4.25 5.13 -13.77
C SER A 29 5.45 5.49 -14.65
N ASN A 30 6.68 5.39 -14.13
CA ASN A 30 7.88 5.68 -14.91
C ASN A 30 8.08 4.74 -16.10
N LEU A 31 7.42 3.57 -16.13
CA LEU A 31 7.45 2.68 -17.29
C LEU A 31 6.98 3.41 -18.57
N MET A 32 5.94 4.24 -18.46
CA MET A 32 5.36 4.95 -19.60
C MET A 32 6.23 6.11 -20.11
N LEU A 33 7.18 6.57 -19.27
CA LEU A 33 8.03 7.74 -19.55
C LEU A 33 9.41 7.34 -20.08
N ARG A 34 9.75 6.05 -20.09
CA ARG A 34 11.00 5.54 -20.61
C ARG A 34 10.97 5.45 -22.13
N ASP A 35 12.10 5.71 -22.79
CA ASP A 35 12.21 5.56 -24.25
C ASP A 35 12.19 4.08 -24.69
N ASP A 36 12.68 3.17 -23.82
CA ASP A 36 12.79 1.73 -24.06
C ASP A 36 11.60 0.91 -23.53
N TRP A 37 10.50 1.58 -23.14
CA TRP A 37 9.33 0.99 -22.48
C TRP A 37 8.79 -0.27 -23.14
N LYS A 38 8.78 -0.34 -24.47
CA LYS A 38 8.23 -1.46 -25.25
C LYS A 38 8.98 -2.78 -25.01
N SER A 39 10.28 -2.70 -24.72
CA SER A 39 11.12 -3.86 -24.41
C SER A 39 10.87 -4.45 -23.02
N LEU A 40 10.27 -3.66 -22.13
CA LEU A 40 10.00 -4.00 -20.74
C LEU A 40 8.61 -4.62 -20.55
N LEU A 41 7.80 -4.71 -21.61
CA LEU A 41 6.46 -5.28 -21.58
C LEU A 41 6.49 -6.80 -21.51
N VAL A 42 5.80 -7.36 -20.53
CA VAL A 42 5.70 -8.81 -20.33
C VAL A 42 4.42 -9.34 -20.96
N PHE A 43 3.30 -8.65 -20.78
CA PHE A 43 1.97 -9.09 -21.18
C PHE A 43 1.47 -8.41 -22.45
N ASN A 44 1.43 -7.08 -22.50
CA ASN A 44 0.88 -6.36 -23.67
C ASN A 44 1.96 -5.93 -24.67
N LYS A 45 2.60 -6.89 -25.34
CA LYS A 45 3.65 -6.60 -26.35
C LYS A 45 3.13 -5.86 -27.60
N ASN A 46 1.82 -5.84 -27.80
CA ASN A 46 1.15 -5.23 -28.95
C ASN A 46 0.79 -3.76 -28.72
N ALA A 47 1.09 -3.19 -27.55
CA ALA A 47 0.88 -1.77 -27.28
C ALA A 47 1.57 -0.90 -28.34
N ILE A 48 0.80 -0.02 -28.96
CA ILE A 48 1.28 0.91 -29.99
C ILE A 48 1.75 2.19 -29.30
N ASN A 49 0.97 2.69 -28.34
CA ASN A 49 1.28 3.88 -27.57
C ASN A 49 1.59 3.55 -26.09
N PRO A 50 2.34 4.41 -25.37
CA PRO A 50 2.60 4.22 -23.94
C PRO A 50 1.33 4.17 -23.09
N GLN A 51 0.26 4.82 -23.53
CA GLN A 51 -1.05 4.84 -22.87
C GLN A 51 -1.75 3.48 -22.92
N ASP A 52 -1.41 2.64 -23.91
CA ASP A 52 -1.98 1.31 -24.10
C ASP A 52 -1.26 0.24 -23.25
N ILE A 53 -0.22 0.63 -22.51
CA ILE A 53 0.50 -0.27 -21.60
C ILE A 53 -0.47 -0.75 -20.52
N SER A 54 -0.55 -2.07 -20.36
CA SER A 54 -1.39 -2.71 -19.35
C SER A 54 -0.98 -2.27 -17.95
N GLU A 55 -1.95 -2.03 -17.07
CA GLU A 55 -1.71 -1.76 -15.65
C GLU A 55 -0.92 -2.90 -14.98
N ILE A 56 -1.06 -4.14 -15.46
CA ILE A 56 -0.29 -5.29 -14.97
C ILE A 56 1.20 -5.13 -15.30
N ASP A 57 1.54 -4.66 -16.51
CA ASP A 57 2.93 -4.43 -16.91
C ASP A 57 3.56 -3.29 -16.07
N LYS A 58 2.79 -2.22 -15.79
CA LYS A 58 3.24 -1.14 -14.88
C LYS A 58 3.48 -1.64 -13.47
N LEU A 59 2.60 -2.50 -12.96
CA LEU A 59 2.71 -3.07 -11.63
C LEU A 59 3.94 -3.99 -11.51
N ILE A 60 4.18 -4.85 -12.50
CA ILE A 60 5.38 -5.71 -12.56
C ILE A 60 6.65 -4.86 -12.62
N TYR A 61 6.68 -3.84 -13.49
CA TYR A 61 7.80 -2.92 -13.57
C TYR A 61 8.05 -2.19 -12.23
N GLY A 62 6.98 -1.73 -11.59
CA GLY A 62 7.01 -1.14 -10.24
C GLY A 62 7.63 -2.09 -9.22
N PHE A 63 7.25 -3.36 -9.21
CA PHE A 63 7.85 -4.37 -8.31
C PHE A 63 9.33 -4.63 -8.58
N HIS A 64 9.76 -4.58 -9.85
CA HIS A 64 11.18 -4.75 -10.20
C HIS A 64 12.05 -3.53 -9.85
N HIS A 65 11.49 -2.32 -9.94
CA HIS A 65 12.27 -1.07 -9.78
C HIS A 65 12.09 -0.42 -8.41
N THR A 66 11.12 -0.85 -7.62
CA THR A 66 10.96 -0.41 -6.24
C THR A 66 11.98 -1.14 -5.36
N SER A 67 12.60 -0.41 -4.43
CA SER A 67 13.53 -1.02 -3.49
C SER A 67 12.86 -2.09 -2.62
N ILE A 68 13.59 -3.16 -2.30
CA ILE A 68 13.10 -4.23 -1.41
C ILE A 68 12.63 -3.66 -0.07
N LEU A 69 13.27 -2.58 0.40
CA LEU A 69 12.93 -1.89 1.63
C LEU A 69 11.55 -1.23 1.56
N SER A 70 11.23 -0.57 0.45
CA SER A 70 9.93 0.06 0.24
C SER A 70 8.80 -0.97 0.08
N LEU A 71 9.09 -2.12 -0.54
CA LEU A 71 8.13 -3.23 -0.60
C LEU A 71 7.88 -3.81 0.80
N PHE A 72 8.95 -4.07 1.55
CA PHE A 72 8.84 -4.55 2.92
C PHE A 72 8.06 -3.56 3.80
N SER A 73 8.37 -2.26 3.71
CA SER A 73 7.67 -1.23 4.48
C SER A 73 6.18 -1.17 4.14
N MET A 74 5.83 -1.30 2.86
CA MET A 74 4.44 -1.35 2.40
C MET A 74 3.68 -2.54 2.99
N PHE A 75 4.19 -3.76 2.85
CA PHE A 75 3.51 -4.95 3.38
C PHE A 75 3.47 -4.94 4.91
N PHE A 76 4.57 -4.61 5.56
CA PHE A 76 4.64 -4.55 7.02
C PHE A 76 3.66 -3.54 7.60
N SER A 77 3.63 -2.32 7.06
CA SER A 77 2.68 -1.29 7.51
C SER A 77 1.24 -1.69 7.24
N PHE A 78 0.95 -2.32 6.10
CA PHE A 78 -0.40 -2.83 5.80
C PHE A 78 -0.90 -3.82 6.85
N PHE A 79 -0.14 -4.89 7.10
CA PHE A 79 -0.54 -5.92 8.07
C PHE A 79 -0.57 -5.39 9.51
N TYR A 80 0.35 -4.49 9.84
CA TYR A 80 0.37 -3.87 11.16
C TYR A 80 -0.86 -2.98 11.40
N VAL A 81 -1.21 -2.11 10.44
CA VAL A 81 -2.43 -1.28 10.51
C VAL A 81 -3.68 -2.15 10.58
N LEU A 82 -3.77 -3.21 9.78
CA LEU A 82 -4.89 -4.15 9.81
C LEU A 82 -5.06 -4.76 11.21
N THR A 83 -3.97 -5.18 11.83
CA THR A 83 -3.97 -5.75 13.18
C THR A 83 -4.42 -4.72 14.22
N LEU A 84 -3.92 -3.49 14.14
CA LEU A 84 -4.33 -2.42 15.05
C LEU A 84 -5.80 -2.04 14.92
N ILE A 85 -6.34 -2.04 13.70
CA ILE A 85 -7.78 -1.80 13.45
C ILE A 85 -8.62 -2.89 14.11
N ILE A 86 -8.25 -4.16 13.96
CA ILE A 86 -8.95 -5.29 14.60
C ILE A 86 -8.95 -5.13 16.13
N ILE A 87 -7.81 -4.75 16.73
CA ILE A 87 -7.70 -4.50 18.16
C ILE A 87 -8.60 -3.33 18.59
N LEU A 88 -8.61 -2.24 17.82
CA LEU A 88 -9.45 -1.07 18.10
C LEU A 88 -10.94 -1.44 18.11
N ILE A 89 -11.38 -2.20 17.11
CA ILE A 89 -12.77 -2.68 16.99
C ILE A 89 -13.14 -3.53 18.20
N LYS A 90 -12.27 -4.47 18.62
CA LYS A 90 -12.50 -5.32 19.79
C LYS A 90 -12.67 -4.49 21.08
N ILE A 91 -11.80 -3.51 21.30
CA ILE A 91 -11.88 -2.63 22.48
C ILE A 91 -13.19 -1.83 22.49
N VAL A 92 -13.58 -1.27 21.35
CA VAL A 92 -14.83 -0.50 21.22
C VAL A 92 -16.06 -1.39 21.46
N SER A 93 -16.03 -2.63 20.96
CA SER A 93 -17.11 -3.60 21.15
C SER A 93 -17.27 -4.02 22.62
N LEU A 94 -16.17 -4.30 23.33
CA LEU A 94 -16.20 -4.65 24.76
C LEU A 94 -16.73 -3.50 25.62
N ASN A 95 -16.25 -2.27 25.40
CA ASN A 95 -16.73 -1.09 26.12
C ASN A 95 -18.23 -0.80 25.92
N LYS A 96 -18.82 -1.24 24.79
CA LYS A 96 -20.27 -1.13 24.57
C LYS A 96 -21.05 -2.15 25.40
N LYS A 97 -20.54 -3.38 25.55
CA LYS A 97 -21.19 -4.42 26.36
C LYS A 97 -21.24 -4.02 27.83
N ASP A 98 -20.15 -3.51 28.39
CA ASP A 98 -20.10 -3.11 29.81
C ASP A 98 -21.06 -1.97 30.19
N LYS A 99 -21.45 -1.13 29.20
CA LYS A 99 -22.47 -0.09 29.39
C LYS A 99 -23.91 -0.58 29.31
N PHE A 100 -24.15 -1.76 28.74
CA PHE A 100 -25.49 -2.33 28.60
C PHE A 100 -25.91 -3.18 29.81
N TYR A 101 -24.94 -3.64 30.61
CA TYR A 101 -25.14 -4.45 31.81
C TYR A 101 -25.02 -3.64 33.13
N LYS A 102 -24.98 -2.32 33.04
CA LYS A 102 -25.06 -1.38 34.17
C LYS A 102 -26.33 -0.56 34.04
#